data_AF-A0A9C9C0H2-F1
#
_entry.id   AF-A0A9C9C0H2-F1
#
_cell.length_a   1.000
_cell.length_b   1.000
_cell.length_c   1.000
_cell.angle_alpha   90.00
_cell.angle_beta   90.00
_cell.angle_gamma   90.00
#
_symmetry.space_group_name_H-M   'P 1'
#
loop_
_entity.id
_entity.type
_entity.pdbx_description
1 polymer ?
#
loop_
_entity_poly.entity_id
_entity_poly.type
_entity_poly.pdbx_seq_one_letter_code
_entity_poly.pdbx_strand_id
1 'polypeptide(L)'
;MFLAFFFSCFLILPANAWALQSHGAPEGLYVHQMAHVFFFLALVYLYWDISRSSFSGRGWVYLKIFCVLMLFWNIVAFVGHAVAIHIDVHIVPEAGYLHSRIQGPITLHKAIFFITKFDHLLAVPALFFLYIGMRSLYRSSIKQHAGKAKR
;
A
#
# COMPACT_ATOMS: atom_id res chain seq x y z
N MET A 1 -19.76 -1.60 43.05
CA MET A 1 -19.45 -0.26 42.49
C MET A 1 -17.96 0.06 42.50
N PHE A 2 -17.25 -0.09 43.63
CA PHE A 2 -15.78 0.13 43.70
C PHE A 2 -14.94 -0.81 42.82
N LEU A 3 -15.34 -2.08 42.68
CA LEU A 3 -14.64 -3.03 41.80
C LEU A 3 -14.71 -2.64 40.31
N ALA A 4 -15.87 -2.13 39.87
CA ALA A 4 -16.06 -1.69 38.49
C ALA A 4 -15.26 -0.43 38.17
N PHE A 5 -15.09 0.47 39.15
CA PHE A 5 -14.23 1.65 39.03
C PHE A 5 -12.75 1.25 38.90
N PHE A 6 -12.26 0.35 39.75
CA PHE A 6 -10.89 -0.16 39.68
C PHE A 6 -10.58 -0.90 38.36
N PHE A 7 -11.54 -1.70 37.87
CA PHE A 7 -11.41 -2.40 36.59
C PHE A 7 -11.42 -1.43 35.40
N SER A 8 -12.22 -0.38 35.46
CA SER A 8 -12.26 0.68 34.45
C SER A 8 -10.96 1.50 34.41
N CYS A 9 -10.36 1.80 35.56
CA CYS A 9 -9.05 2.47 35.64
C CYS A 9 -7.92 1.65 34.99
N PHE A 10 -7.98 0.32 35.03
CA PHE A 10 -7.00 -0.55 34.37
C PHE A 10 -7.13 -0.59 32.84
N LEU A 11 -8.31 -0.29 32.28
CA LEU A 11 -8.55 -0.24 30.83
C LEU A 11 -8.17 1.12 30.21
N ILE A 12 -8.10 2.18 31.02
CA ILE A 12 -7.84 3.56 30.55
C ILE A 12 -6.36 3.94 30.72
N LEU A 13 -5.58 3.17 31.49
CA LEU A 13 -4.13 3.32 31.57
C LEU A 13 -3.50 2.41 30.51
N PRO A 14 -3.12 2.93 29.32
CA PRO A 14 -2.37 2.12 28.37
C PRO A 14 -1.03 1.77 29.03
N ALA A 15 -0.90 0.53 29.51
CA ALA A 15 0.41 -0.06 29.67
C ALA A 15 1.11 0.00 28.30
N ASN A 16 2.45 0.09 28.27
CA ASN A 16 3.19 -0.05 27.03
C ASN A 16 2.68 -1.30 26.31
N ALA A 17 1.96 -1.11 25.21
CA ALA A 17 1.49 -2.22 24.41
C ALA A 17 2.70 -2.71 23.64
N TRP A 18 3.36 -3.75 24.14
CA TRP A 18 4.47 -4.44 23.45
C TRP A 18 3.99 -5.15 22.16
N ALA A 19 2.73 -4.93 21.76
CA ALA A 19 2.18 -5.36 20.48
C ALA A 19 2.77 -4.62 19.28
N LEU A 20 3.36 -3.42 19.48
CA LEU A 20 4.12 -2.73 18.44
C LEU A 20 5.61 -3.06 18.62
N GLN A 21 6.05 -4.19 18.07
CA GLN A 21 7.49 -4.46 17.97
C GLN A 21 8.09 -3.47 16.96
N SER A 22 8.67 -2.37 17.46
CA SER A 22 9.48 -1.48 16.62
C SER A 22 10.75 -2.23 16.24
N HIS A 23 10.76 -2.84 15.07
CA HIS A 23 11.98 -3.42 14.52
C HIS A 23 12.97 -2.29 14.23
N GLY A 24 14.20 -2.44 14.73
CA GLY A 24 15.32 -1.63 14.28
C GLY A 24 15.64 -1.91 12.81
N ALA A 25 16.55 -1.13 12.25
CA ALA A 25 17.26 -1.60 11.07
C ALA A 25 18.10 -2.82 11.47
N PRO A 26 18.09 -3.93 10.70
CA PRO A 26 17.51 -4.08 9.36
C PRO A 26 16.22 -4.92 9.28
N GLU A 27 15.69 -5.48 10.36
CA GLU A 27 14.62 -6.50 10.30
C GLU A 27 13.34 -5.97 9.65
N GLY A 28 12.96 -4.73 9.96
CA GLY A 28 11.78 -4.09 9.37
C GLY A 28 11.87 -3.95 7.85
N LEU A 29 13.08 -3.71 7.32
CA LEU A 29 13.31 -3.60 5.89
C LEU A 29 13.16 -4.95 5.19
N TYR A 30 13.69 -6.03 5.77
CA TYR A 30 13.55 -7.37 5.20
C TYR A 30 12.09 -7.81 5.13
N VAL A 31 11.34 -7.65 6.22
CA VAL A 31 9.92 -8.01 6.25
C VAL A 31 9.12 -7.14 5.27
N HIS A 32 9.44 -5.85 5.15
CA HIS A 32 8.79 -4.97 4.18
C HIS A 32 9.07 -5.38 2.73
N GLN A 33 10.31 -5.74 2.41
CA GLN A 33 10.66 -6.23 1.07
C GLN A 33 10.01 -7.58 0.77
N MET A 34 9.90 -8.47 1.75
CA MET A 34 9.11 -9.70 1.61
C MET A 34 7.64 -9.38 1.34
N ALA A 35 7.05 -8.39 2.01
CA ALA A 35 5.67 -7.98 1.76
C ALA A 35 5.46 -7.53 0.31
N HIS A 36 6.42 -6.81 -0.29
CA HIS A 36 6.38 -6.46 -1.71
C HIS A 36 6.42 -7.68 -2.63
N VAL A 37 7.20 -8.71 -2.31
CA VAL A 37 7.24 -9.97 -3.07
C VAL A 37 5.89 -10.68 -3.01
N PHE A 38 5.33 -10.86 -1.80
CA PHE A 38 4.03 -11.49 -1.63
C PHE A 38 2.92 -10.69 -2.33
N PHE A 39 2.95 -9.36 -2.22
CA PHE A 39 1.97 -8.50 -2.85
C PHE A 39 2.06 -8.55 -4.38
N PHE A 40 3.26 -8.61 -4.95
CA PHE A 40 3.47 -8.83 -6.38
C PHE A 40 2.82 -10.14 -6.84
N LEU A 41 3.09 -11.24 -6.15
CA LEU A 41 2.52 -12.55 -6.48
C LEU A 41 0.99 -12.54 -6.36
N ALA A 42 0.44 -11.90 -5.33
CA ALA A 42 -1.00 -11.76 -5.15
C ALA A 42 -1.66 -10.97 -6.29
N LEU A 43 -1.04 -9.87 -6.74
CA LEU A 43 -1.53 -9.07 -7.85
C LEU A 43 -1.46 -9.81 -9.20
N VAL A 44 -0.38 -10.54 -9.45
CA VAL A 44 -0.25 -11.39 -10.66
C VAL A 44 -1.33 -12.46 -10.65
N TYR A 45 -1.52 -13.14 -9.52
CA TYR A 45 -2.57 -14.15 -9.37
C TYR A 45 -3.95 -13.55 -9.59
N LEU A 46 -4.28 -12.42 -8.95
CA LEU A 46 -5.57 -11.74 -9.10
C LEU A 46 -5.81 -11.31 -10.55
N TYR A 47 -4.82 -10.72 -11.22
CA TYR A 47 -4.92 -10.34 -12.62
C TYR A 47 -5.19 -11.57 -13.51
N TRP A 48 -4.47 -12.67 -13.26
CA TRP A 48 -4.61 -13.91 -14.01
C TRP A 48 -6.00 -14.55 -13.82
N ASP A 49 -6.48 -14.59 -12.58
CA ASP A 49 -7.79 -15.12 -12.22
C ASP A 49 -8.92 -14.34 -12.90
N ILE A 50 -8.90 -13.00 -12.79
CA ILE A 50 -9.88 -12.13 -13.48
C ILE A 50 -9.82 -12.35 -14.99
N SER A 51 -8.63 -12.54 -15.55
CA SER A 51 -8.45 -12.70 -17.00
C SER A 51 -8.97 -14.02 -17.55
N ARG A 52 -9.04 -15.09 -16.74
CA ARG A 52 -9.61 -16.39 -17.14
C ARG A 52 -11.08 -16.55 -16.78
N SER A 53 -11.57 -15.75 -15.84
CA SER A 53 -12.97 -15.77 -15.45
C SER A 53 -13.90 -15.35 -16.60
N SER A 54 -15.14 -15.87 -16.61
CA SER A 54 -16.21 -15.39 -17.50
C SER A 54 -16.85 -14.09 -17.00
N PHE A 55 -16.15 -13.33 -16.15
CA PHE A 55 -16.67 -12.12 -15.57
C PHE A 55 -16.81 -11.01 -16.62
N SER A 56 -18.03 -10.51 -16.78
CA SER A 56 -18.36 -9.46 -17.73
C SER A 56 -18.63 -8.11 -17.04
N GLY A 57 -18.34 -7.03 -17.75
CA GLY A 57 -18.62 -5.66 -17.30
C GLY A 57 -17.38 -4.83 -16.98
N ARG A 58 -17.58 -3.50 -16.97
CA ARG A 58 -16.49 -2.50 -16.86
C ARG A 58 -15.73 -2.58 -15.52
N GLY A 59 -16.38 -3.02 -14.44
CA GLY A 59 -15.75 -3.18 -13.12
C GLY A 59 -14.52 -4.09 -13.14
N TRP A 60 -14.58 -5.20 -13.88
CA TRP A 60 -13.47 -6.14 -14.02
C TRP A 60 -12.32 -5.59 -14.85
N VAL A 61 -12.63 -4.76 -15.86
CA VAL A 61 -11.60 -4.04 -16.63
C VAL A 61 -10.85 -3.06 -15.73
N TYR A 62 -11.56 -2.28 -14.93
CA TYR A 62 -10.93 -1.36 -13.97
C TYR A 62 -10.09 -2.10 -12.92
N LEU A 63 -10.55 -3.27 -12.45
CA LEU A 63 -9.78 -4.09 -11.51
C LEU A 63 -8.48 -4.63 -12.14
N LYS A 64 -8.48 -4.99 -13.43
CA LYS A 64 -7.26 -5.35 -14.18
C LYS A 64 -6.30 -4.16 -14.31
N ILE A 65 -6.81 -2.97 -14.62
CA ILE A 65 -5.99 -1.75 -14.70
C ILE A 65 -5.36 -1.43 -13.34
N PHE A 66 -6.14 -1.54 -12.25
CA PHE A 66 -5.63 -1.43 -10.89
C PHE A 66 -4.47 -2.41 -10.64
N CYS A 67 -4.63 -3.69 -10.98
CA CYS A 67 -3.58 -4.68 -10.78
C CYS A 67 -2.29 -4.30 -11.52
N VAL A 68 -2.39 -3.87 -12.78
CA VAL A 68 -1.22 -3.47 -13.59
C VAL A 68 -0.53 -2.25 -12.98
N LEU A 69 -1.27 -1.20 -12.62
CA LEU A 69 -0.68 0.00 -12.01
C LEU A 69 -0.06 -0.30 -10.65
N MET A 70 -0.69 -1.14 -9.82
CA MET A 70 -0.13 -1.55 -8.54
C MET A 70 1.11 -2.45 -8.70
N LEU A 71 1.18 -3.28 -9.74
CA LEU A 71 2.39 -4.06 -10.03
C LEU A 71 3.57 -3.13 -10.34
N PHE A 72 3.37 -2.11 -11.18
CA PHE A 72 4.40 -1.11 -11.46
C PHE A 72 4.76 -0.30 -10.21
N TRP A 73 3.77 0.16 -9.44
CA TRP A 73 4.02 0.85 -8.18
C TRP A 73 4.84 -0.02 -7.22
N ASN A 74 4.50 -1.30 -7.09
CA ASN A 74 5.19 -2.23 -6.20
C ASN A 74 6.65 -2.43 -6.60
N ILE A 75 6.96 -2.49 -7.90
CA ILE A 75 8.35 -2.53 -8.39
C ILE A 75 9.08 -1.24 -8.02
N VAL A 76 8.46 -0.06 -8.25
CA VAL A 76 9.06 1.24 -7.92
C VAL A 76 9.34 1.35 -6.41
N ALA A 77 8.39 0.95 -5.57
CA ALA A 77 8.53 0.93 -4.12
C ALA A 77 9.65 -0.03 -3.67
N PHE A 78 9.65 -1.27 -4.16
CA PHE A 78 10.70 -2.27 -3.87
C PHE A 78 12.10 -1.73 -4.20
N VAL A 79 12.27 -1.14 -5.39
CA VAL A 79 13.53 -0.53 -5.83
C VAL A 79 13.88 0.67 -4.95
N GLY A 80 12.92 1.52 -4.62
CA GLY A 80 13.13 2.68 -3.76
C GLY A 80 13.65 2.28 -2.37
N HIS A 81 13.08 1.20 -1.80
CA HIS A 81 13.53 0.62 -0.55
C HIS A 81 14.92 -0.03 -0.65
N ALA A 82 15.22 -0.72 -1.76
CA ALA A 82 16.54 -1.33 -1.95
C ALA A 82 17.64 -0.28 -2.09
N VAL A 83 17.39 0.79 -2.85
CA VAL A 83 18.36 1.87 -3.06
C VAL A 83 18.52 2.75 -1.82
N ALA A 84 17.48 2.87 -0.98
CA ALA A 84 17.55 3.60 0.28
C ALA A 84 18.64 3.05 1.23
N ILE A 85 19.01 1.76 1.14
CA ILE A 85 20.09 1.15 1.93
C ILE A 85 21.45 1.77 1.60
N HIS A 86 21.62 2.25 0.36
CA HIS A 86 22.86 2.82 -0.14
C HIS A 86 22.93 4.34 -0.03
N ILE A 87 21.94 4.97 0.62
CA ILE A 87 21.88 6.42 0.78
C ILE A 87 21.98 6.72 2.26
N ASP A 88 23.09 7.35 2.64
CA ASP A 88 23.18 8.05 3.90
C ASP A 88 22.26 9.26 3.82
N VAL A 89 20.99 9.06 4.21
CA VAL A 89 20.06 10.17 4.42
C VAL A 89 20.57 10.89 5.66
N HIS A 90 21.54 11.78 5.48
CA HIS A 90 21.82 12.82 6.45
C HIS A 90 20.56 13.69 6.46
N ILE A 91 19.64 13.33 7.35
CA ILE A 91 18.51 14.18 7.70
C ILE A 91 19.16 15.42 8.29
N VAL A 92 19.34 16.47 7.48
CA VAL A 92 19.84 17.75 7.97
C VAL A 92 18.82 18.20 9.01
N PRO A 93 19.17 18.22 10.31
CA PRO A 93 18.19 18.44 11.38
C PRO A 93 17.51 19.82 11.27
N GLU A 94 18.14 20.76 10.55
CA GLU A 94 17.70 22.15 10.42
C GLU A 94 16.45 22.35 9.56
N ALA A 95 16.01 21.36 8.78
CA ALA A 95 14.92 21.57 7.81
C ALA A 95 13.52 21.18 8.32
N GLY A 96 13.40 20.55 9.49
CA GLY A 96 12.11 20.05 10.00
C GLY A 96 11.58 18.83 9.24
N TYR A 97 10.62 18.10 9.83
CA TYR A 97 10.20 16.76 9.37
C TYR A 97 9.61 16.72 7.94
N LEU A 98 9.20 17.88 7.39
CA LEU A 98 8.64 18.02 6.04
C LEU A 98 9.68 18.33 4.95
N HIS A 99 10.93 18.60 5.32
CA HIS A 99 11.97 18.92 4.37
C HIS A 99 13.09 17.88 4.43
N SER A 100 13.19 17.08 3.37
CA SER A 100 14.37 16.26 3.09
C SER A 100 15.06 16.83 1.86
N ARG A 101 16.40 16.92 1.91
CA ARG A 101 17.23 17.34 0.79
C ARG A 101 18.25 16.26 0.49
N ILE A 102 18.39 15.91 -0.78
CA ILE A 102 19.46 15.03 -1.24
C ILE A 102 20.69 15.91 -1.46
N GLN A 103 21.72 15.71 -0.64
CA GLN A 103 22.98 16.42 -0.81
C GLN A 103 23.71 15.92 -2.06
N GLY A 104 24.37 16.84 -2.78
CA GLY A 104 25.25 16.49 -3.89
C GLY A 104 26.50 15.70 -3.43
N PRO A 105 27.27 15.11 -4.36
CA PRO A 105 26.98 14.98 -5.79
C PRO A 105 25.84 13.97 -6.04
N ILE A 106 25.13 14.14 -7.17
CA ILE A 106 24.06 13.22 -7.60
C ILE A 106 24.70 11.96 -8.17
N THR A 107 24.64 10.88 -7.42
CA THR A 107 25.01 9.54 -7.88
C THR A 107 23.81 8.84 -8.51
N LEU A 108 24.03 7.76 -9.27
CA LEU A 108 22.95 6.95 -9.85
C LEU A 108 21.95 6.48 -8.78
N HIS A 109 22.43 6.02 -7.62
CA HIS A 109 21.59 5.63 -6.49
C HIS A 109 20.71 6.78 -5.99
N LYS A 110 21.27 7.98 -5.79
CA LYS A 110 20.51 9.17 -5.37
C LYS A 110 19.46 9.57 -6.41
N ALA A 111 19.78 9.47 -7.70
CA ALA A 111 18.84 9.75 -8.78
C ALA A 111 17.68 8.74 -8.80
N ILE A 112 17.97 7.44 -8.71
CA ILE A 112 16.95 6.39 -8.63
C ILE A 112 16.07 6.61 -7.39
N PHE A 113 16.66 6.80 -6.21
CA PHE A 113 15.92 7.06 -4.99
C PHE A 113 14.98 8.27 -5.13
N PHE A 114 15.47 9.38 -5.68
CA PHE A 114 14.63 10.56 -5.91
C PHE A 114 13.44 10.25 -6.83
N ILE A 115 13.68 9.57 -7.95
CA ILE A 115 12.62 9.18 -8.89
C ILE A 115 11.59 8.28 -8.21
N THR A 116 12.04 7.30 -7.41
CA THR A 116 11.13 6.39 -6.69
C THR A 116 10.26 7.10 -5.63
N LYS A 117 10.55 8.34 -5.23
CA LYS A 117 9.66 9.14 -4.35
C LYS A 117 8.45 9.72 -5.08
N PHE A 118 8.41 9.68 -6.42
CA PHE A 118 7.23 10.05 -7.21
C PHE A 118 6.29 8.86 -7.45
N ASP A 119 6.31 7.86 -6.58
CA ASP A 119 5.48 6.66 -6.64
C ASP A 119 3.97 6.95 -6.61
N HIS A 120 3.56 8.08 -6.03
CA HIS A 120 2.17 8.55 -6.05
C HIS A 120 1.59 8.70 -7.48
N LEU A 121 2.43 8.94 -8.50
CA LEU A 121 2.01 8.98 -9.90
C LEU A 121 1.45 7.63 -10.39
N LEU A 122 1.81 6.52 -9.73
CA LEU A 122 1.28 5.19 -10.01
C LEU A 122 0.20 4.79 -8.98
N ALA A 123 0.45 5.01 -7.69
CA ALA A 123 -0.47 4.59 -6.63
C ALA A 123 -1.83 5.33 -6.69
N VAL A 124 -1.84 6.64 -6.94
CA VAL A 124 -3.09 7.43 -6.94
C VAL A 124 -4.01 7.00 -8.08
N PRO A 125 -3.54 6.90 -9.36
CA PRO A 125 -4.38 6.35 -10.42
C PRO A 125 -4.81 4.91 -10.15
N ALA A 126 -3.95 4.06 -9.59
CA ALA A 126 -4.31 2.69 -9.25
C ALA A 126 -5.51 2.64 -8.29
N LEU A 127 -5.43 3.36 -7.17
CA LEU A 127 -6.52 3.43 -6.19
C LEU A 127 -7.79 4.05 -6.76
N PHE A 128 -7.67 5.02 -7.68
CA PHE A 128 -8.82 5.54 -8.41
C PHE A 128 -9.50 4.45 -9.25
N PHE A 129 -8.74 3.64 -9.99
CA PHE A 129 -9.28 2.51 -10.75
C PHE A 129 -9.90 1.44 -9.86
N LEU A 130 -9.31 1.17 -8.69
CA LEU A 130 -9.91 0.28 -7.69
C LEU A 130 -11.28 0.80 -7.24
N TYR A 131 -11.36 2.08 -6.89
CA TYR A 131 -12.61 2.72 -6.46
C TYR A 131 -13.72 2.62 -7.51
N ILE A 132 -13.45 3.03 -8.76
CA ILE A 132 -14.46 2.95 -9.83
C ILE A 132 -14.78 1.50 -10.21
N GLY A 133 -13.82 0.59 -10.09
CA GLY A 133 -13.98 -0.85 -10.25
C GLY A 133 -15.00 -1.41 -9.26
N MET A 134 -14.75 -1.23 -7.96
CA MET A 134 -15.64 -1.65 -6.89
C MET A 134 -17.04 -1.03 -7.03
N ARG A 135 -17.12 0.28 -7.33
CA ARG A 135 -18.39 0.98 -7.55
C ARG A 135 -19.18 0.38 -8.71
N SER A 136 -18.50 0.01 -9.80
CA SER A 136 -19.14 -0.64 -10.95
C SER A 136 -19.64 -2.04 -10.60
N LEU A 137 -18.85 -2.84 -9.87
CA LEU A 137 -19.24 -4.19 -9.44
C LEU A 137 -20.45 -4.16 -8.50
N TYR A 138 -20.43 -3.25 -7.52
CA TYR A 138 -21.54 -3.03 -6.59
C TYR A 138 -22.84 -2.68 -7.32
N ARG A 139 -22.80 -1.74 -8.26
CA ARG A 139 -23.97 -1.34 -9.06
C ARG A 139 -24.49 -2.48 -9.93
N SER A 140 -23.60 -3.27 -10.54
CA SER A 140 -23.99 -4.45 -11.31
C SER A 140 -24.68 -5.49 -10.43
N SER A 141 -24.18 -5.72 -9.21
CA SER A 141 -24.78 -6.63 -8.24
C SER A 141 -26.20 -6.20 -7.86
N ILE A 142 -26.43 -4.92 -7.54
CA ILE A 142 -27.78 -4.41 -7.23
C ILE A 142 -28.75 -4.67 -8.38
N LYS A 143 -28.35 -4.36 -9.63
CA LYS A 143 -29.21 -4.55 -10.80
C LYS A 143 -29.59 -6.02 -11.01
N GLN A 144 -28.65 -6.94 -10.79
CA GLN A 144 -28.90 -8.38 -10.90
C GLN A 144 -29.89 -8.87 -9.84
N HIS A 145 -29.79 -8.39 -8.59
CA HIS A 145 -30.71 -8.75 -7.51
C HIS A 145 -32.11 -8.16 -7.73
N ALA A 146 -32.21 -6.89 -8.14
CA ALA A 146 -33.49 -6.26 -8.45
C ALA A 146 -34.20 -6.90 -9.66
N GLY A 147 -33.45 -7.38 -10.65
CA GLY A 147 -33.99 -8.11 -11.79
C GLY A 147 -34.50 -9.52 -11.45
N LYS A 148 -33.86 -10.20 -10.48
CA LYS A 148 -34.33 -11.49 -9.96
C LYS A 148 -35.60 -11.37 -9.12
N ALA A 149 -35.76 -10.31 -8.33
CA ALA A 149 -36.97 -10.08 -7.52
C ALA A 149 -38.23 -9.75 -8.34
N LYS A 150 -38.08 -9.42 -9.64
CA LYS A 150 -39.19 -9.12 -10.56
C LYS A 150 -39.58 -10.29 -11.46
N ARG A 151 -38.88 -11.43 -11.40
CA ARG A 151 -39.22 -12.68 -12.09
C ARG A 151 -39.81 -13.66 -11.10
#